data_AF-A0A6M2FCY1-F1
#
_entry.id   AF-A0A6M2FCY1-F1
#
_cell.length_a   1.000
_cell.length_b   1.000
_cell.length_c   1.000
_cell.angle_alpha   90.00
_cell.angle_beta   90.00
_cell.angle_gamma   90.00
#
_symmetry.space_group_name_H-M   'P 1'
#
loop_
_entity.id
_entity.type
_entity.pdbx_description
1 polymer ?
#
loop_
_entity_poly.entity_id
_entity_poly.type
_entity_poly.pdbx_seq_one_letter_code
_entity_poly.pdbx_strand_id
1 'polypeptide(L)'
;MEFCPTCGMLLRYEPPNMGQVARFYCPTCPYFASIESRVKIKRKQKLAKKEIEPIFTLEDMKTGGAETDATCPHCNFGRACFQQIQIRSADEPATTFYFCLNEKCGRMWRED
;
A
#
# COMPACT_ATOMS: atom_id res chain seq x y z
N MET A 1 -13.05 -7.00 -13.41
CA MET A 1 -11.83 -7.30 -14.19
C MET A 1 -11.95 -8.76 -14.59
N GLU A 2 -11.95 -9.06 -15.88
CA GLU A 2 -12.16 -10.41 -16.40
C GLU A 2 -10.85 -10.94 -16.98
N PHE A 3 -10.58 -12.22 -16.78
CA PHE A 3 -9.39 -12.90 -17.28
C PHE A 3 -9.80 -13.92 -18.32
N CYS A 4 -8.94 -14.16 -19.31
CA CYS A 4 -9.20 -15.19 -20.30
C CYS A 4 -9.07 -16.59 -19.68
N PRO A 5 -10.04 -17.50 -19.92
CA PRO A 5 -9.99 -18.86 -19.40
C PRO A 5 -8.88 -19.72 -20.04
N THR A 6 -8.36 -19.32 -21.21
CA THR A 6 -7.35 -20.08 -21.96
C THR A 6 -5.94 -19.54 -21.73
N CYS A 7 -5.76 -18.21 -21.85
CA CYS A 7 -4.45 -17.56 -21.79
C CYS A 7 -4.10 -17.05 -20.37
N GLY A 8 -5.05 -16.99 -19.44
CA GLY A 8 -4.87 -16.40 -18.09
C GLY A 8 -4.63 -14.88 -18.09
N MET A 9 -4.52 -14.25 -19.26
CA MET A 9 -4.27 -12.81 -19.39
C MET A 9 -5.52 -12.00 -19.06
N LEU A 10 -5.28 -10.79 -18.55
CA LEU A 10 -6.32 -9.79 -18.34
C LEU A 10 -6.95 -9.40 -19.69
N LEU A 11 -8.27 -9.50 -19.81
CA LEU A 11 -8.98 -9.11 -21.01
C LEU A 11 -9.00 -7.58 -21.16
N ARG A 12 -8.82 -7.11 -22.39
CA ARG A 12 -8.84 -5.67 -22.73
C ARG A 12 -10.22 -5.27 -23.22
N TYR A 13 -10.65 -4.07 -22.83
CA TYR A 13 -11.91 -3.48 -23.28
C TYR A 13 -11.76 -2.91 -24.70
N GLU A 14 -12.66 -3.30 -25.60
CA GLU A 14 -12.84 -2.68 -26.90
C GLU A 14 -14.17 -1.90 -26.91
N PRO A 15 -14.14 -0.59 -27.20
CA PRO A 15 -15.35 0.23 -27.28
C PRO A 15 -16.23 -0.19 -28.47
N PRO A 16 -17.53 0.11 -28.42
CA PRO A 16 -18.41 -0.18 -29.55
C PRO A 16 -18.00 0.66 -30.77
N ASN A 17 -17.88 0.02 -31.93
CA ASN A 17 -17.56 0.69 -33.20
C ASN A 17 -18.41 0.10 -34.34
N MET A 18 -18.93 0.96 -35.23
CA MET A 18 -19.72 0.60 -36.41
C MET A 18 -20.72 -0.56 -36.21
N GLY A 19 -21.62 -0.43 -35.22
CA GLY A 19 -22.69 -1.42 -34.97
C GLY A 19 -22.26 -2.66 -34.18
N GLN A 20 -20.98 -2.79 -33.81
CA GLN A 20 -20.52 -3.82 -32.88
C GLN A 20 -20.70 -3.37 -31.43
N VAL A 21 -21.21 -4.27 -30.59
CA VAL A 21 -21.33 -4.05 -29.15
C VAL A 21 -19.94 -4.04 -28.49
N ALA A 22 -19.83 -3.36 -27.35
CA ALA A 22 -18.60 -3.36 -26.56
C ALA A 22 -18.23 -4.80 -26.16
N ARG A 23 -16.96 -5.16 -26.29
CA ARG A 23 -16.46 -6.51 -26.03
C ARG A 23 -15.12 -6.50 -25.31
N PHE A 24 -14.83 -7.61 -24.65
CA PHE A 24 -13.52 -7.90 -24.07
C PHE A 24 -12.75 -8.86 -24.99
N TYR A 25 -11.46 -8.61 -25.22
CA TYR A 25 -10.60 -9.48 -26.04
C TYR A 25 -9.31 -9.85 -25.30
N CYS A 26 -8.80 -11.08 -25.50
CA CYS A 26 -7.44 -11.44 -25.05
C CYS A 26 -6.42 -10.90 -26.07
N PRO A 27 -5.32 -10.24 -25.66
CA PRO A 27 -4.29 -9.77 -26.58
C PRO A 27 -3.41 -10.90 -27.13
N THR A 28 -3.44 -12.09 -26.52
CA THR A 28 -2.58 -13.22 -26.88
C THR A 28 -3.31 -14.41 -27.50
N CYS A 29 -4.64 -14.47 -27.42
CA CYS A 29 -5.43 -15.56 -28.03
C CYS A 29 -6.74 -15.01 -28.62
N PRO A 30 -7.38 -15.72 -29.57
CA PRO A 30 -8.59 -15.24 -30.27
C PRO A 30 -9.87 -15.26 -29.42
N TYR A 31 -9.74 -15.38 -28.09
CA TYR A 31 -10.87 -15.37 -27.17
C TYR A 31 -11.50 -13.96 -27.08
N PHE A 32 -12.82 -13.91 -27.21
CA PHE A 32 -13.64 -12.73 -27.01
C PHE A 32 -14.79 -13.03 -26.05
N ALA A 33 -15.12 -12.06 -25.21
CA ALA A 33 -16.28 -12.10 -24.33
C ALA A 33 -17.15 -10.87 -24.59
N SER A 34 -18.44 -11.08 -24.84
CA SER A 34 -19.40 -9.98 -25.00
C SER A 34 -19.70 -9.37 -23.64
N ILE A 35 -19.76 -8.05 -23.58
CA ILE A 35 -20.16 -7.35 -22.35
C ILE A 35 -21.68 -7.46 -22.25
N GLU A 36 -22.17 -8.46 -21.51
CA GLU A 36 -23.55 -8.44 -21.08
C GLU A 36 -23.80 -7.13 -20.33
N SER A 37 -24.91 -6.47 -20.62
CA SER A 37 -25.30 -5.10 -20.22
C SER A 37 -25.40 -4.85 -18.70
N ARG A 38 -24.85 -5.75 -17.88
CA ARG A 38 -24.71 -5.66 -16.43
C ARG A 38 -23.41 -5.04 -15.93
N VAL A 39 -22.41 -4.79 -16.78
CA VAL A 39 -21.20 -4.04 -16.36
C VAL A 39 -21.52 -2.55 -16.30
N LYS A 40 -22.24 -2.13 -15.27
CA LYS A 40 -22.34 -0.73 -14.88
C LYS A 40 -20.93 -0.27 -14.53
N ILE A 41 -20.30 0.53 -15.39
CA ILE A 41 -19.12 1.33 -15.02
C ILE A 41 -19.58 2.24 -13.88
N LYS A 42 -19.41 1.78 -12.63
CA LYS A 42 -19.74 2.57 -11.46
C LYS A 42 -18.74 3.72 -11.44
N ARG A 43 -19.22 4.92 -11.78
CA ARG A 43 -18.49 6.18 -11.61
C ARG A 43 -17.94 6.22 -10.18
N LYS A 44 -16.64 6.55 -10.09
CA LYS A 44 -15.84 6.81 -8.87
C LYS A 44 -16.67 6.76 -7.59
N GLN A 45 -16.75 5.57 -6.99
CA GLN A 45 -17.25 5.46 -5.64
C GLN A 45 -16.21 6.15 -4.74
N LYS A 46 -16.63 7.16 -3.96
CA LYS A 46 -15.78 7.74 -2.92
C LYS A 46 -15.54 6.63 -1.89
N LEU A 47 -14.45 5.90 -2.06
CA LEU A 47 -13.98 4.92 -1.11
C LEU A 47 -13.49 5.72 0.10
N ALA A 48 -14.12 5.51 1.25
CA ALA A 48 -13.52 5.93 2.51
C ALA A 48 -12.17 5.21 2.61
N LYS A 49 -11.09 5.96 2.82
CA LYS A 49 -9.78 5.35 3.06
C LYS A 49 -9.93 4.49 4.32
N LYS A 50 -9.62 3.21 4.21
CA LYS A 50 -9.49 2.35 5.39
C LYS A 50 -8.44 2.99 6.29
N GLU A 51 -8.71 3.08 7.59
CA GLU A 51 -7.71 3.50 8.55
C GLU A 51 -6.51 2.56 8.43
N ILE A 52 -5.35 3.14 8.17
CA ILE A 52 -4.12 2.39 7.99
C ILE A 52 -3.68 2.04 9.41
N GLU A 53 -3.88 0.78 9.79
CA GLU A 53 -3.30 0.27 11.03
C GLU A 53 -1.77 0.45 10.94
N PRO A 54 -1.14 1.10 11.93
CA PRO A 54 0.30 1.23 11.94
C PRO A 54 0.91 -0.17 11.99
N ILE A 55 1.83 -0.46 11.07
CA ILE A 55 2.52 -1.76 10.95
C ILE A 55 3.31 -2.08 12.22
N PHE A 56 3.66 -1.06 13.01
CA PHE A 56 4.39 -1.21 14.27
C PHE A 56 3.59 -0.58 15.40
N THR A 57 3.26 -1.39 16.41
CA THR A 57 2.75 -0.85 17.67
C THR A 57 3.90 -0.50 18.61
N LEU A 58 3.62 0.36 19.60
CA LEU A 58 4.59 0.72 20.64
C LEU A 58 5.11 -0.50 21.41
N GLU A 59 4.30 -1.55 21.53
CA GLU A 59 4.64 -2.79 22.25
C GLU A 59 5.63 -3.65 21.45
N ASP A 60 5.44 -3.77 20.14
CA ASP A 60 6.37 -4.45 19.24
C ASP A 60 7.76 -3.80 19.27
N MET A 61 7.79 -2.46 19.31
CA MET A 61 9.02 -1.69 19.31
C MET A 61 9.75 -1.69 20.66
N LYS A 62 9.02 -1.73 21.79
CA LYS A 62 9.65 -1.92 23.12
C LYS A 62 10.29 -3.29 23.27
N THR A 63 9.78 -4.30 22.57
CA THR A 63 10.27 -5.69 22.69
C THR A 63 11.43 -5.98 21.74
N GLY A 64 11.43 -5.37 20.54
CA GLY A 64 12.44 -5.64 19.51
C GLY A 64 13.42 -4.50 19.23
N GLY A 65 13.13 -3.27 19.66
CA GLY A 65 13.94 -2.09 19.37
C GLY A 65 15.10 -1.91 20.34
N ALA A 66 16.25 -1.49 19.83
CA ALA A 66 17.39 -1.14 20.67
C ALA A 66 17.21 0.26 21.29
N GLU A 67 17.59 0.41 22.56
CA GLU A 67 17.48 1.70 23.27
C GLU A 67 18.65 2.63 22.91
N THR A 68 18.35 3.92 22.77
CA THR A 68 19.32 5.00 22.47
C THR A 68 19.00 6.26 23.28
N ASP A 69 20.02 7.08 23.52
CA ASP A 69 19.88 8.39 24.17
C ASP A 69 19.46 9.51 23.21
N ALA A 70 18.55 9.21 22.26
CA ALA A 70 18.03 10.21 21.33
C ALA A 70 16.93 11.06 21.99
N THR A 71 17.00 12.38 21.80
CA THR A 71 16.05 13.33 22.41
C THR A 71 14.80 13.49 21.55
N CYS A 72 13.62 13.24 22.15
CA CYS A 72 12.35 13.37 21.46
C CYS A 72 12.03 14.85 21.14
N PRO A 73 11.73 15.22 19.88
CA PRO A 73 11.44 16.61 19.50
C PRO A 73 10.11 17.14 20.06
N HIS A 74 9.27 16.29 20.64
CA HIS A 74 7.97 16.68 21.18
C HIS A 74 7.94 16.87 22.70
N CYS A 75 8.65 16.04 23.46
CA CYS A 75 8.61 16.06 24.92
C CYS A 75 9.98 16.27 25.57
N ASN A 76 11.03 16.46 24.76
CA ASN A 76 12.42 16.63 25.19
C ASN A 76 12.93 15.53 26.13
N PHE A 77 12.33 14.34 26.04
CA PHE A 77 12.80 13.18 26.79
C PHE A 77 14.03 12.60 26.10
N GLY A 78 15.08 12.34 26.88
CA GLY A 78 16.41 11.95 26.36
C GLY A 78 16.60 10.46 26.09
N ARG A 79 15.54 9.64 26.06
CA ARG A 79 15.63 8.22 25.72
C ARG A 79 14.59 7.81 24.67
N ALA A 80 15.03 7.03 23.70
CA ALA A 80 14.19 6.54 22.61
C ALA A 80 14.63 5.13 22.17
N CYS A 81 13.70 4.32 21.69
CA CYS A 81 14.03 3.11 20.95
C CYS A 81 14.20 3.45 19.47
N PHE A 82 15.16 2.83 18.79
CA PHE A 82 15.31 2.97 17.34
C PHE A 82 15.09 1.64 16.63
N GLN A 83 14.56 1.72 15.41
CA GLN A 83 14.39 0.61 14.49
C GLN A 83 14.79 1.04 13.09
N GLN A 84 15.64 0.25 12.44
CA GLN A 84 16.02 0.49 11.05
C GLN A 84 15.17 -0.37 10.12
N ILE A 85 14.58 0.27 9.10
CA ILE A 85 13.69 -0.38 8.14
C ILE A 85 14.17 -0.05 6.73
N GLN A 86 14.35 -1.10 5.92
CA GLN A 86 14.66 -0.96 4.51
C GLN A 86 13.39 -0.69 3.70
N ILE A 87 13.02 0.59 3.59
CA ILE A 87 11.89 1.03 2.75
C ILE A 87 12.32 1.36 1.31
N ARG A 88 13.62 1.32 1.02
CA ARG A 88 14.21 1.72 -0.27
C ARG A 88 14.99 0.57 -0.91
N SER A 89 15.50 0.79 -2.13
CA SER A 89 16.37 -0.16 -2.83
C SER A 89 17.56 -0.58 -1.96
N ALA A 90 18.09 -1.79 -2.17
CA ALA A 90 19.19 -2.32 -1.35
C ALA A 90 20.48 -1.49 -1.39
N ASP A 91 20.66 -0.68 -2.44
CA ASP A 91 21.81 0.21 -2.60
C ASP A 91 21.72 1.49 -1.75
N GLU A 92 20.57 1.77 -1.13
CA GLU A 92 20.35 2.95 -0.29
C GLU A 92 20.36 2.57 1.20
N PRO A 93 20.85 3.47 2.08
CA PRO A 93 20.89 3.21 3.51
C PRO A 93 19.48 3.02 4.09
N ALA A 94 19.38 2.17 5.11
CA ALA A 94 18.13 1.93 5.82
C ALA A 94 17.64 3.20 6.51
N THR A 95 16.31 3.38 6.55
CA THR A 95 15.70 4.53 7.24
C THR A 95 15.55 4.20 8.72
N THR A 96 16.07 5.06 9.60
CA THR A 96 15.96 4.91 11.05
C THR A 96 14.70 5.59 11.56
N PHE A 97 13.89 4.84 12.30
CA PHE A 97 12.72 5.34 13.02
C PHE A 97 13.01 5.33 14.51
N TYR A 98 12.67 6.43 15.19
CA TYR A 98 12.81 6.58 16.62
C TYR A 98 11.44 6.62 17.29
N PHE A 99 11.34 6.03 18.47
CA PHE A 99 10.14 5.98 19.29
C PHE A 99 10.46 6.49 20.69
N CYS A 100 9.67 7.45 21.18
CA CYS A 100 9.87 7.98 22.51
C CYS A 100 9.50 6.93 23.57
N LEU A 101 10.43 6.62 24.47
CA LEU A 101 10.19 5.71 25.60
C LEU A 101 9.31 6.31 26.71
N ASN A 102 9.01 7.61 26.63
CA ASN A 102 8.08 8.25 27.55
C ASN A 102 6.65 7.75 27.28
N GLU A 103 6.06 7.05 28.25
CA GLU A 103 4.70 6.50 28.18
C GLU A 103 3.63 7.55 27.89
N LYS A 104 3.87 8.82 28.25
CA LYS A 104 2.93 9.92 27.97
C LYS A 104 3.03 10.45 26.54
N CYS A 105 4.13 10.19 25.83
CA CYS A 105 4.37 10.72 24.50
C CYS A 105 4.14 9.66 23.43
N GLY A 106 4.87 8.54 23.50
CA GLY A 106 4.76 7.42 22.56
C GLY A 106 4.88 7.78 21.07
N ARG A 107 5.37 8.98 20.73
CA ARG A 107 5.45 9.42 19.33
C ARG A 107 6.65 8.78 18.63
N MET A 108 6.42 8.46 17.37
CA MET A 108 7.44 8.06 16.42
C MET A 108 7.89 9.26 15.60
N TRP A 109 9.20 9.35 15.33
CA TRP A 109 9.76 10.26 14.34
C TRP A 109 10.83 9.56 13.51
N ARG A 110 11.19 10.16 12.37
CA ARG A 110 12.28 9.69 11.52
C ARG A 110 13.48 10.60 11.69
N GLU A 111 14.66 10.02 11.54
CA GLU A 111 15.87 10.78 11.25
C GLU A 111 16.00 10.83 9.73
N ASP A 112 16.14 12.05 9.21
CA ASP A 112 16.24 12.33 7.76
C ASP A 112 17.57 11.85 7.17
#